data_AF-A0A847JLN3-F1
#
_entry.id   AF-A0A847JLN3-F1
#
_cell.length_a   1.000
_cell.length_b   1.000
_cell.length_c   1.000
_cell.angle_alpha   90.00
_cell.angle_beta   90.00
_cell.angle_gamma   90.00
#
_symmetry.space_group_name_H-M   'P 1'
#
loop_
_entity.id
_entity.type
_entity.pdbx_description
1 polymer ?
#
loop_
_entity_poly.entity_id
_entity_poly.type
_entity_poly.pdbx_seq_one_letter_code
_entity_poly.pdbx_strand_id
1 'polypeptide(L)'
;GRYYWNSGIFSFLAGKYLYELGNTAPEILLASKKAWEAARKSISQNTEDVIAIPEEAMLSIPAESIDYAVMEKSQNVAVVPCSLGWSDLGSWDAIWKIRERSGLEALEGSSTISIESKRNLVVGSERIVALVDVEDLIVVDTPDALLISKRGSSQNVKRIVEQLKEKGKTHLL
;
A
#
# COMPACT_ATOMS: atom_id res chain seq x y z
N GLY A 1 24.33 -3.89 -13.89
CA GLY A 1 23.01 -4.10 -13.28
C GLY A 1 22.74 -5.58 -13.15
N ARG A 2 22.81 -6.13 -11.93
CA ARG A 2 22.50 -7.53 -11.62
C ARG A 2 21.40 -7.65 -10.55
N TYR A 3 20.55 -6.64 -10.45
CA TYR A 3 19.52 -6.53 -9.42
C TYR A 3 18.16 -6.35 -10.08
N TYR A 4 17.15 -6.94 -9.47
CA TYR A 4 15.74 -6.75 -9.81
C TYR A 4 15.03 -6.10 -8.62
N TRP A 5 13.98 -5.35 -8.90
CA TRP A 5 13.05 -4.90 -7.86
C TRP A 5 12.17 -6.06 -7.42
N ASN A 6 11.99 -6.21 -6.12
CA ASN A 6 11.00 -7.13 -5.56
C ASN A 6 9.60 -6.51 -5.70
N SER A 7 8.69 -7.22 -6.37
CA SER A 7 7.32 -6.75 -6.61
C SER A 7 6.36 -6.99 -5.43
N GLY A 8 6.81 -7.70 -4.39
CA GLY A 8 5.96 -8.14 -3.28
C GLY A 8 5.01 -9.30 -3.62
N ILE A 9 5.20 -9.94 -4.78
CA ILE A 9 4.39 -11.08 -5.22
C ILE A 9 5.20 -12.36 -5.00
N PHE A 10 4.61 -13.31 -4.28
CA PHE A 10 5.25 -14.60 -3.99
C PHE A 10 4.38 -15.77 -4.43
N SER A 11 5.04 -16.85 -4.84
CA SER A 11 4.38 -18.13 -5.13
C SER A 11 5.21 -19.27 -4.56
N PHE A 12 4.59 -20.10 -3.73
CA PHE A 12 5.23 -21.22 -3.07
C PHE A 12 4.18 -22.25 -2.62
N LEU A 13 4.64 -23.48 -2.39
CA LEU A 13 3.81 -24.48 -1.72
C LEU A 13 3.68 -24.12 -0.24
N ALA A 14 2.45 -24.15 0.30
CA ALA A 14 2.18 -23.80 1.69
C ALA A 14 3.07 -24.55 2.69
N GLY A 15 3.24 -25.87 2.51
CA GLY A 15 4.11 -26.68 3.36
C GLY A 15 5.59 -26.28 3.29
N LYS A 16 6.08 -25.85 2.11
CA LYS A 16 7.46 -25.36 1.95
C LYS A 16 7.64 -24.01 2.64
N TYR A 17 6.68 -23.10 2.50
CA TYR A 17 6.70 -21.84 3.21
C TYR A 17 6.72 -22.02 4.72
N LEU A 18 5.85 -22.88 5.27
CA LEU A 18 5.83 -23.15 6.72
C LEU A 18 7.13 -23.79 7.22
N TYR A 19 7.78 -24.62 6.39
CA TYR A 19 9.10 -25.18 6.69
C TYR A 19 10.18 -24.09 6.75
N GLU A 20 10.26 -23.23 5.73
CA GLU A 20 11.21 -22.11 5.69
C GLU A 20 10.97 -21.12 6.85
N LEU A 21 9.71 -20.75 7.10
CA LEU A 21 9.32 -19.88 8.21
C LEU A 21 9.73 -20.47 9.56
N GLY A 22 9.57 -21.78 9.75
CA GLY A 22 10.02 -22.47 10.96
C GLY A 22 11.54 -22.44 11.19
N ASN A 23 12.32 -22.37 10.11
CA ASN A 23 13.78 -22.28 10.19
C ASN A 23 14.29 -20.84 10.37
N THR A 24 13.55 -19.85 9.86
CA THR A 24 14.02 -18.46 9.71
C THR A 24 13.38 -17.47 10.69
N ALA A 25 12.14 -17.75 11.12
CA ALA A 25 11.38 -16.98 12.12
C ALA A 25 10.43 -17.92 12.91
N PRO A 26 10.98 -18.87 13.71
CA PRO A 26 10.19 -19.86 14.43
C PRO A 26 9.14 -19.26 15.39
N GLU A 27 9.43 -18.10 15.97
CA GLU A 27 8.54 -17.34 16.83
C GLU A 27 7.27 -16.89 16.10
N ILE A 28 7.39 -16.43 14.85
CA ILE A 28 6.24 -16.06 14.01
C ILE A 28 5.42 -17.32 13.73
N LEU A 29 6.05 -18.42 13.31
CA LEU A 29 5.34 -19.67 13.04
C LEU A 29 4.57 -20.16 14.27
N LEU A 30 5.18 -20.11 15.46
CA LEU A 30 4.55 -20.57 16.70
C LEU A 30 3.38 -19.67 17.12
N ALA A 31 3.55 -18.35 17.06
CA ALA A 31 2.49 -17.39 17.38
C ALA A 31 1.32 -17.49 16.39
N SER A 32 1.61 -17.55 15.09
CA SER A 32 0.58 -17.72 14.05
C SER A 32 -0.19 -19.03 14.20
N LYS A 33 0.46 -20.13 14.59
CA LYS A 33 -0.22 -21.41 14.89
C LYS A 33 -1.19 -21.26 16.06
N LYS A 34 -0.77 -20.63 17.16
CA LYS A 34 -1.65 -20.37 18.32
C LYS A 34 -2.83 -19.49 17.94
N ALA A 35 -2.60 -18.43 17.16
CA ALA A 35 -3.63 -17.54 16.66
C ALA A 35 -4.65 -18.27 15.77
N TRP A 36 -4.17 -19.14 14.89
CA TRP A 36 -5.01 -20.01 14.07
C TRP A 36 -5.87 -20.98 14.89
N GLU A 37 -5.28 -21.62 15.90
CA GLU A 37 -6.01 -22.51 16.81
C GLU A 37 -7.10 -21.77 17.61
N ALA A 38 -6.80 -20.55 18.06
CA ALA A 38 -7.78 -19.70 18.75
C ALA A 38 -8.93 -19.30 17.82
N ALA A 39 -8.62 -18.90 16.59
CA ALA A 39 -9.61 -18.57 15.57
C ALA A 39 -10.49 -19.78 15.22
N ARG A 40 -9.92 -20.98 15.12
CA ARG A 40 -10.71 -22.19 14.83
C ARG A 40 -11.73 -22.54 15.90
N LYS A 41 -11.46 -22.21 17.17
CA LYS A 41 -12.41 -22.44 18.26
C LYS A 41 -13.62 -21.50 18.18
N SER A 42 -13.44 -20.26 17.67
CA SER A 42 -14.55 -19.32 17.50
C SER A 42 -15.45 -19.66 16.29
N ILE A 43 -14.88 -20.20 15.21
CA ILE A 43 -15.66 -20.67 14.04
C ILE A 43 -16.70 -21.73 14.45
N SER A 44 -16.37 -22.60 15.40
CA SER A 44 -17.29 -23.65 15.88
C SER A 44 -18.53 -23.11 16.61
N GLN A 45 -18.61 -21.79 16.88
CA GLN A 45 -19.69 -21.16 17.64
C GLN A 45 -20.53 -20.18 16.80
N ASN A 46 -20.09 -19.80 15.59
CA ASN A 46 -20.80 -18.86 14.71
C ASN A 46 -21.21 -19.55 13.40
N THR A 47 -22.40 -19.21 12.90
CA THR A 47 -23.02 -19.75 11.68
C THR A 47 -22.54 -19.09 10.39
N GLU A 48 -21.50 -18.28 10.43
CA GLU A 48 -20.92 -17.64 9.24
C GLU A 48 -19.49 -18.15 9.00
N ASP A 49 -19.14 -18.40 7.73
CA ASP A 49 -17.84 -18.91 7.25
C ASP A 49 -16.65 -17.92 7.46
N VAL A 50 -16.77 -16.99 8.41
CA VAL A 50 -15.78 -15.95 8.66
C VAL A 50 -14.79 -16.41 9.73
N ILE A 51 -13.52 -16.48 9.35
CA ILE A 51 -12.43 -16.73 10.29
C ILE A 51 -11.95 -15.40 10.87
N ALA A 52 -12.35 -15.10 12.10
CA ALA A 52 -11.84 -13.96 12.85
C ALA A 52 -10.73 -14.42 13.81
N ILE A 53 -9.54 -13.83 13.67
CA ILE A 53 -8.43 -14.04 14.62
C ILE A 53 -8.65 -13.13 15.84
N PRO A 54 -8.64 -13.66 17.07
CA PRO A 54 -8.74 -12.83 18.26
C PRO A 54 -7.61 -11.79 18.33
N GLU A 55 -7.95 -10.56 18.71
CA GLU A 55 -7.02 -9.41 18.73
C GLU A 55 -5.74 -9.71 19.52
N GLU A 56 -5.89 -10.24 20.74
CA GLU A 56 -4.76 -10.60 21.60
C GLU A 56 -3.82 -11.62 20.94
N ALA A 57 -4.38 -12.57 20.19
CA ALA A 57 -3.62 -13.57 19.48
C ALA A 57 -2.92 -12.97 18.24
N MET A 58 -3.56 -12.03 17.54
CA MET A 58 -2.95 -11.27 16.45
C MET A 58 -1.79 -10.41 16.95
N LEU A 59 -1.97 -9.68 18.05
CA LEU A 59 -0.95 -8.81 18.66
C LEU A 59 0.26 -9.60 19.20
N SER A 60 0.10 -10.90 19.44
CA SER A 60 1.19 -11.78 19.86
C SER A 60 2.14 -12.20 18.72
N ILE A 61 1.75 -11.99 17.46
CA ILE A 61 2.57 -12.33 16.30
C ILE A 61 3.58 -11.20 16.07
N PRO A 62 4.89 -11.49 16.02
CA PRO A 62 5.89 -10.47 15.71
C PRO A 62 5.60 -9.77 14.37
N ALA A 63 5.64 -8.44 14.39
CA ALA A 63 5.36 -7.59 13.23
C ALA A 63 6.59 -7.49 12.30
N GLU A 64 6.89 -8.56 11.58
CA GLU A 64 7.97 -8.62 10.59
C GLU A 64 7.41 -9.02 9.22
N SER A 65 7.83 -8.32 8.16
CA SER A 65 7.42 -8.66 6.80
C SER A 65 8.02 -9.98 6.35
N ILE A 66 7.35 -10.69 5.45
CA ILE A 66 7.85 -11.93 4.82
C ILE A 66 9.24 -11.76 4.17
N ASP A 67 9.55 -10.56 3.66
CA ASP A 67 10.84 -10.23 3.05
C ASP A 67 12.00 -10.46 4.04
N TYR A 68 11.96 -9.77 5.19
CA TYR A 68 12.96 -9.92 6.26
C TYR A 68 12.84 -11.25 7.00
N ALA A 69 11.61 -11.70 7.29
CA ALA A 69 11.39 -12.88 8.10
C ALA A 69 11.87 -14.15 7.38
N VAL A 70 11.67 -14.25 6.06
CA VAL A 70 11.92 -15.46 5.27
C VAL A 70 12.81 -15.21 4.04
N MET A 71 12.46 -14.27 3.16
CA MET A 71 13.05 -14.19 1.81
C MET A 71 14.54 -13.81 1.82
N GLU A 72 14.98 -12.94 2.72
CA GLU A 72 16.40 -12.57 2.86
C GLU A 72 17.26 -13.68 3.45
N LYS A 73 16.64 -14.61 4.20
CA LYS A 73 17.34 -15.68 4.94
C LYS A 73 17.31 -17.02 4.20
N SER A 74 16.26 -17.26 3.40
CA SER A 74 16.07 -18.54 2.70
C SER A 74 17.10 -18.74 1.59
N GLN A 75 17.62 -19.96 1.48
CA GLN A 75 18.52 -20.37 0.39
C GLN A 75 17.77 -20.93 -0.82
N ASN A 76 16.44 -21.05 -0.73
CA ASN A 76 15.60 -21.67 -1.76
C ASN A 76 14.67 -20.64 -2.41
N VAL A 77 15.26 -19.59 -2.99
CA VAL A 77 14.54 -18.49 -3.63
C VAL A 77 14.86 -18.48 -5.13
N ALA A 78 13.82 -18.33 -5.95
CA ALA A 78 13.94 -18.14 -7.39
C ALA A 78 13.18 -16.87 -7.79
N VAL A 79 13.71 -16.15 -8.79
CA VAL A 79 13.11 -14.92 -9.32
C VAL A 79 12.64 -15.16 -10.75
N VAL A 80 11.42 -14.76 -11.07
CA VAL A 80 10.90 -14.71 -12.44
C VAL A 80 10.91 -13.25 -12.91
N PRO A 81 11.85 -12.85 -13.79
CA PRO A 81 11.86 -11.51 -14.34
C PRO A 81 10.56 -11.23 -15.10
N CYS A 82 10.06 -10.01 -14.96
CA CYS A 82 8.74 -9.65 -15.45
C CYS A 82 8.75 -8.23 -16.02
N SER A 83 8.06 -8.02 -17.14
CA SER A 83 7.90 -6.71 -17.78
C SER A 83 6.43 -6.39 -18.00
N LEU A 84 5.67 -6.24 -16.91
CA LEU A 84 4.21 -6.03 -16.91
C LEU A 84 3.78 -4.59 -16.57
N GLY A 85 4.67 -3.60 -16.70
CA GLY A 85 4.31 -2.21 -16.36
C GLY A 85 3.96 -2.00 -14.88
N TRP A 86 4.60 -2.77 -13.99
CA TRP A 86 4.35 -2.78 -12.55
C TRP A 86 4.66 -1.43 -11.88
N SER A 87 3.83 -1.06 -10.91
CA SER A 87 3.97 0.11 -10.04
C SER A 87 3.41 -0.24 -8.66
N ASP A 88 4.12 0.12 -7.59
CA ASP A 88 3.68 -0.08 -6.21
C ASP A 88 2.59 0.91 -5.76
N LEU A 89 2.23 1.88 -6.63
CA LEU A 89 1.31 2.97 -6.34
C LEU A 89 1.60 3.70 -5.02
N GLY A 90 2.86 3.70 -4.57
CA GLY A 90 3.25 4.25 -3.27
C GLY A 90 3.31 5.79 -3.21
N SER A 91 2.87 6.47 -4.28
CA SER A 91 2.95 7.93 -4.39
C SER A 91 1.94 8.50 -5.39
N TRP A 92 1.53 9.75 -5.17
CA TRP A 92 0.74 10.52 -6.13
C TRP A 92 1.48 10.72 -7.46
N ASP A 93 2.81 10.77 -7.44
CA ASP A 93 3.65 10.77 -8.63
C ASP A 93 3.48 9.49 -9.47
N ALA A 94 3.32 8.33 -8.83
CA ALA A 94 3.09 7.07 -9.53
C ALA A 94 1.71 7.07 -10.23
N ILE A 95 0.69 7.64 -9.59
CA ILE A 95 -0.64 7.80 -10.18
C ILE A 95 -0.59 8.72 -11.39
N TRP A 96 0.11 9.86 -11.29
CA TRP A 96 0.30 10.77 -12.42
C TRP A 96 0.96 10.06 -13.61
N LYS A 97 2.03 9.28 -13.39
CA LYS A 97 2.73 8.54 -14.47
C LYS A 97 1.83 7.52 -15.17
N ILE A 98 0.96 6.86 -14.43
CA ILE A 98 0.00 5.90 -15.01
C ILE A 98 -1.01 6.64 -15.88
N ARG A 99 -1.56 7.76 -15.39
CA ARG A 99 -2.50 8.60 -16.14
C ARG A 99 -1.88 9.19 -17.41
N GLU A 100 -0.66 9.69 -17.33
CA GLU A 100 0.05 10.21 -18.50
C GLU A 100 0.21 9.13 -19.59
N ARG A 101 0.57 7.91 -19.18
CA ARG A 101 0.77 6.79 -20.11
C ARG A 101 -0.51 6.24 -20.72
N SER A 102 -1.64 6.31 -20.00
CA SER A 102 -2.90 5.78 -20.49
C SER A 102 -3.60 6.69 -21.50
N GLY A 103 -3.08 7.91 -21.73
CA GLY A 103 -3.74 8.90 -22.60
C GLY A 103 -5.13 9.33 -22.07
N LEU A 104 -5.46 8.92 -20.84
CA LEU A 104 -6.64 9.38 -20.14
C LEU A 104 -6.30 10.80 -19.67
N GLU A 105 -6.70 11.79 -20.46
CA GLU A 105 -6.92 13.14 -19.93
C GLU A 105 -7.69 13.00 -18.62
N ALA A 106 -7.19 13.65 -17.57
CA ALA A 106 -7.57 13.44 -16.17
C ALA A 106 -9.04 13.00 -16.04
N LEU A 107 -9.27 11.69 -15.87
CA LEU A 107 -10.59 11.08 -15.78
C LEU A 107 -11.50 11.94 -14.90
N GLU A 108 -12.43 12.59 -15.59
CA GLU A 108 -13.78 13.06 -15.26
C GLU A 108 -14.31 12.65 -13.87
N GLY A 109 -13.68 13.16 -12.81
CA GLY A 109 -14.13 12.98 -11.43
C GLY A 109 -14.26 14.27 -10.64
N SER A 110 -13.59 15.33 -11.08
CA SER A 110 -13.65 16.65 -10.43
C SER A 110 -14.02 17.69 -11.47
N SER A 111 -14.85 18.65 -11.08
CA SER A 111 -15.14 19.85 -11.85
C SER A 111 -13.88 20.73 -11.93
N THR A 112 -12.85 20.28 -12.64
CA THR A 112 -11.58 20.99 -12.76
C THR A 112 -11.68 22.02 -13.88
N ILE A 113 -11.36 23.27 -13.56
CA ILE A 113 -11.24 24.36 -14.53
C ILE A 113 -9.76 24.72 -14.62
N SER A 114 -9.23 24.84 -15.84
CA SER A 114 -7.81 25.08 -16.07
C SER A 114 -7.62 26.18 -17.11
N ILE A 115 -6.84 27.21 -16.78
CA ILE A 115 -6.43 28.29 -17.67
C ILE A 115 -4.89 28.30 -17.69
N GLU A 116 -4.30 28.16 -18.87
CA GLU A 116 -2.84 28.20 -19.07
C GLU A 116 -2.03 27.33 -18.07
N SER A 117 -2.60 26.20 -17.65
CA SER A 117 -2.02 25.32 -16.63
C SER A 117 -1.76 23.92 -17.20
N LYS A 118 -0.63 23.31 -16.86
CA LYS A 118 -0.13 22.08 -17.50
C LYS A 118 0.49 21.09 -16.53
N ARG A 119 0.43 19.79 -16.88
CA ARG A 119 1.10 18.70 -16.14
C ARG A 119 0.66 18.59 -14.67
N ASN A 120 -0.57 19.02 -14.37
CA ASN A 120 -1.16 18.91 -13.04
C ASN A 120 -1.95 17.60 -12.90
N LEU A 121 -1.97 17.04 -11.69
CA LEU A 121 -2.86 15.96 -11.29
C LEU A 121 -3.90 16.53 -10.33
N VAL A 122 -5.18 16.45 -10.69
CA VAL A 122 -6.29 16.76 -9.78
C VAL A 122 -7.07 15.48 -9.50
N VAL A 123 -7.28 15.19 -8.21
CA VAL A 123 -8.04 14.04 -7.71
C VAL A 123 -9.03 14.55 -6.69
N GLY A 124 -10.31 14.23 -6.81
CA GLY A 124 -11.34 14.63 -5.84
C GLY A 124 -12.73 14.52 -6.44
N SER A 125 -13.76 14.60 -5.59
CA SER A 125 -15.12 14.20 -5.97
C SER A 125 -16.21 15.26 -5.74
N GLU A 126 -15.95 16.36 -5.04
CA GLU A 126 -17.04 17.25 -4.57
C GLU A 126 -16.88 18.73 -4.95
N ARG A 127 -15.66 19.31 -4.92
CA ARG A 127 -15.46 20.74 -5.20
C ARG A 127 -14.98 21.01 -6.61
N ILE A 128 -15.29 22.21 -7.11
CA ILE A 128 -14.65 22.77 -8.32
C ILE A 128 -13.21 23.15 -7.96
N VAL A 129 -12.25 22.63 -8.73
CA VAL A 129 -10.82 22.96 -8.57
C VAL A 129 -10.40 23.80 -9.76
N ALA A 130 -10.10 25.08 -9.53
CA ALA A 130 -9.64 26.00 -10.57
C ALA A 130 -8.11 26.19 -10.52
N LEU A 131 -7.44 26.03 -11.65
CA LEU A 131 -6.01 26.19 -11.84
C LEU A 131 -5.76 27.30 -12.88
N VAL A 132 -4.90 28.26 -12.55
CA VAL A 132 -4.55 29.39 -13.43
C VAL A 132 -3.03 29.57 -13.39
N ASP A 133 -2.38 29.53 -14.56
CA ASP A 133 -0.94 29.73 -14.74
C ASP A 133 -0.05 28.84 -13.82
N VAL A 134 -0.50 27.63 -13.48
CA VAL A 134 0.24 26.69 -12.63
C VAL A 134 0.61 25.40 -13.33
N GLU A 135 1.79 24.87 -12.99
CA GLU A 135 2.29 23.63 -13.55
C GLU A 135 2.88 22.68 -12.49
N ASP A 136 2.88 21.40 -12.85
CA ASP A 136 3.49 20.32 -12.07
C ASP A 136 2.95 20.22 -10.63
N LEU A 137 1.65 20.44 -10.45
CA LEU A 137 0.96 20.30 -9.16
C LEU A 137 0.23 18.96 -9.03
N ILE A 138 0.10 18.51 -7.79
CA ILE A 138 -0.77 17.43 -7.35
C ILE A 138 -1.76 18.06 -6.38
N VAL A 139 -3.04 18.02 -6.73
CA VAL A 139 -4.15 18.50 -5.93
C VAL A 139 -5.05 17.31 -5.61
N VAL A 140 -5.22 17.00 -4.33
CA VAL A 140 -6.08 15.93 -3.85
C VAL A 140 -7.10 16.53 -2.89
N ASP A 141 -8.36 16.55 -3.32
CA ASP A 141 -9.52 17.04 -2.56
C ASP A 141 -10.35 15.85 -2.10
N THR A 142 -10.26 15.53 -0.81
CA THR A 142 -11.12 14.54 -0.15
C THR A 142 -12.09 15.27 0.79
N PRO A 143 -13.15 14.61 1.27
CA PRO A 143 -14.08 15.23 2.23
C PRO A 143 -13.41 15.73 3.51
N ASP A 144 -12.31 15.08 3.92
CA ASP A 144 -11.59 15.31 5.17
C ASP A 144 -10.36 16.23 5.04
N ALA A 145 -9.74 16.31 3.85
CA ALA A 145 -8.50 17.05 3.67
C ALA A 145 -8.29 17.56 2.22
N LEU A 146 -7.51 18.63 2.10
CA LEU A 146 -6.99 19.13 0.84
C LEU A 146 -5.47 19.07 0.85
N LEU A 147 -4.89 18.30 -0.07
CA LEU A 147 -3.46 18.28 -0.34
C LEU A 147 -3.16 19.05 -1.61
N ILE A 148 -2.21 19.98 -1.52
CA ILE A 148 -1.59 20.61 -2.67
C ILE A 148 -0.09 20.40 -2.53
N SER A 149 0.53 19.79 -3.54
CA SER A 149 1.98 19.59 -3.55
C SER A 149 2.54 19.73 -4.95
N LYS A 150 3.83 20.07 -5.04
CA LYS A 150 4.56 19.99 -6.31
C LYS A 150 4.87 18.53 -6.63
N ARG A 151 4.67 18.13 -7.89
CA ARG A 151 5.09 16.83 -8.43
C ARG A 151 6.58 16.58 -8.13
N GLY A 152 6.90 15.35 -7.77
CA GLY A 152 8.21 14.94 -7.27
C GLY A 152 8.41 15.14 -5.77
N SER A 153 7.44 15.72 -5.05
CA SER A 153 7.56 16.00 -3.61
C SER A 153 6.92 14.93 -2.71
N SER A 154 6.68 13.73 -3.22
CA SER A 154 5.98 12.65 -2.49
C SER A 154 6.56 12.32 -1.11
N GLN A 155 7.87 12.51 -0.90
CA GLN A 155 8.50 12.33 0.43
C GLN A 155 7.95 13.31 1.48
N ASN A 156 7.60 14.53 1.08
CA ASN A 156 7.06 15.52 2.01
C ASN A 156 5.59 15.23 2.37
N VAL A 157 4.84 14.52 1.51
CA VAL A 157 3.46 14.09 1.81
C VAL A 157 3.46 13.14 3.00
N LYS A 158 4.41 12.19 3.08
CA LYS A 158 4.56 11.29 4.24
C LYS A 158 4.78 12.05 5.55
N ARG A 159 5.63 13.09 5.51
CA ARG A 159 5.89 13.94 6.68
C ARG A 159 4.64 14.69 7.16
N ILE A 160 3.78 15.12 6.24
CA ILE A 160 2.49 15.73 6.59
C ILE A 160 1.55 14.71 7.25
N VAL A 161 1.46 13.49 6.70
CA VAL A 161 0.68 12.39 7.29
C VAL A 161 1.14 12.08 8.71
N GLU A 162 2.45 12.05 8.97
CA GLU A 162 3.01 11.87 10.31
C GLU A 162 2.60 13.01 11.27
N GLN A 163 2.73 14.27 10.84
CA GLN A 163 2.31 15.42 11.65
C GLN A 163 0.79 15.44 11.93
N LEU A 164 -0.03 14.98 10.98
CA LEU A 164 -1.48 14.86 11.19
C LEU A 164 -1.79 13.81 12.26
N LYS A 165 -1.09 12.66 12.25
CA LYS A 165 -1.20 11.64 13.29
C LYS A 165 -0.81 12.17 14.67
N GLU A 166 0.29 12.91 14.76
CA GLU A 166 0.72 13.55 16.02
C GLU A 166 -0.33 14.54 16.56
N LYS A 167 -1.07 15.20 15.68
CA LYS A 167 -2.16 16.12 16.02
C LYS A 167 -3.50 15.42 16.26
N GLY A 168 -3.53 14.09 16.29
CA GLY A 168 -4.75 13.30 16.52
C GLY A 168 -5.76 13.35 15.37
N LYS A 169 -5.33 13.72 14.16
CA LYS A 169 -6.16 13.66 12.95
C LYS A 169 -6.06 12.25 12.37
N THR A 170 -7.16 11.50 12.39
CA THR A 170 -7.23 10.10 11.95
C THR A 170 -7.55 9.92 10.48
N HIS A 171 -7.99 10.97 9.80
CA HIS A 171 -8.26 10.93 8.37
C HIS A 171 -7.02 11.42 7.62
N LEU A 172 -6.47 10.52 6.81
CA LEU A 172 -5.19 10.66 6.13
C LEU A 172 -5.47 10.47 4.64
N LEU A 173 -5.24 11.56 3.90
CA LEU A 173 -5.26 11.73 2.44
C LEU A 173 -5.18 10.45 1.59
#